data_AF-Q946X4-F1
#
_entry.id   AF-Q946X4-F1
#
_cell.length_a   1.000
_cell.length_b   1.000
_cell.length_c   1.000
_cell.angle_alpha   90.00
_cell.angle_beta   90.00
_cell.angle_gamma   90.00
#
_symmetry.space_group_name_H-M   'P 1'
#
loop_
_entity.id
_entity.type
_entity.pdbx_description
1 polymer ?
#
loop_
_entity_poly.entity_id
_entity_poly.type
_entity_poly.pdbx_seq_one_letter_code
_entity_poly.pdbx_strand_id
1 'polypeptide(L)'
;VPGWSKPICIGRHAFGDQYRATDAIIEGPGKLKMVFVPDGPNEKTEWEVYNFTGAGGIALSMYNTDESIRAFAEASMNTAYQKKWPLYLSTKNTILKKYDGRFKDIFQEVYEAHWRSRFEAAGICEGGYGRA
;
A
#
# COMPACT_ATOMS: atom_id res chain seq x y z
N VAL A 1 9.90 -22.58 14.16
CA VAL A 1 9.22 -21.74 15.16
C VAL A 1 8.30 -22.64 15.98
N PRO A 2 8.60 -22.91 17.27
CA PRO A 2 7.96 -23.99 18.03
C PRO A 2 6.42 -23.91 18.14
N GLY A 3 5.84 -22.71 18.06
CA GLY A 3 4.38 -22.51 18.13
C GLY A 3 3.63 -22.56 16.79
N TRP A 4 4.32 -22.68 15.66
CA TRP A 4 3.69 -22.72 14.34
C TRP A 4 3.40 -24.16 13.93
N SER A 5 2.16 -24.60 14.13
CA SER A 5 1.67 -25.93 13.73
C SER A 5 1.07 -25.96 12.31
N LYS A 6 0.88 -24.79 11.69
CA LYS A 6 0.36 -24.64 10.32
C LYS A 6 1.26 -23.69 9.52
N PRO A 7 1.40 -23.90 8.19
CA PRO A 7 2.17 -23.02 7.33
C PRO A 7 1.54 -21.63 7.23
N ILE A 8 2.37 -20.63 6.96
CA ILE A 8 1.98 -19.25 6.64
C ILE A 8 2.39 -18.96 5.20
N CYS A 9 1.48 -18.38 4.42
CA CYS A 9 1.75 -17.92 3.05
C CYS A 9 1.81 -16.39 3.05
N ILE A 10 2.89 -15.83 2.51
CA ILE A 10 3.08 -14.39 2.40
C ILE A 10 2.96 -14.00 0.92
N GLY A 11 1.89 -13.29 0.59
CA GLY A 11 1.79 -12.56 -0.68
C GLY A 11 2.58 -11.27 -0.57
N ARG A 12 3.64 -11.11 -1.36
CA ARG A 12 4.43 -9.88 -1.42
C ARG A 12 4.01 -9.06 -2.62
N HIS A 13 3.62 -7.81 -2.40
CA HIS A 13 3.42 -6.85 -3.49
C HIS A 13 4.79 -6.46 -4.06
N ALA A 14 5.10 -6.91 -5.27
CA ALA A 14 6.41 -6.77 -5.89
C ALA A 14 6.43 -5.65 -6.95
N PHE A 15 5.82 -4.50 -6.64
CA PHE A 15 5.75 -3.35 -7.53
C PHE A 15 5.78 -2.04 -6.75
N GLY A 16 6.46 -1.03 -7.29
CA GLY A 16 6.48 0.32 -6.73
C GLY A 16 7.26 0.41 -5.42
N ASP A 17 6.81 1.33 -4.57
CA ASP A 17 7.36 1.60 -3.24
C ASP A 17 8.88 1.77 -3.28
N GLN A 18 9.59 1.29 -2.26
CA GLN A 18 11.05 1.40 -2.13
C GLN A 18 11.80 0.72 -3.28
N TYR A 19 11.19 -0.28 -3.94
CA TYR A 19 11.84 -1.02 -5.02
C TYR A 19 11.92 -0.22 -6.33
N ARG A 20 11.18 0.88 -6.43
CA ARG A 20 11.21 1.83 -7.58
C ARG A 20 11.25 3.27 -7.11
N ALA A 21 11.79 3.50 -5.91
CA ALA A 21 11.94 4.82 -5.35
C ALA A 21 13.05 5.60 -6.08
N THR A 22 12.98 6.92 -5.97
CA THR A 22 14.10 7.81 -6.27
C THR A 22 14.57 8.41 -4.97
N ASP A 23 15.86 8.28 -4.69
CA ASP A 23 16.52 8.80 -3.51
C ASP A 23 17.69 9.74 -3.88
N ALA A 24 18.00 10.65 -2.98
CA ALA A 24 19.05 11.64 -3.18
C ALA A 24 19.70 12.05 -1.85
N ILE A 25 21.00 12.36 -1.92
CA ILE A 25 21.70 13.12 -0.89
C ILE A 25 21.42 14.59 -1.14
N ILE A 26 21.05 15.31 -0.08
CA ILE A 26 20.84 16.75 -0.10
C ILE A 26 22.02 17.43 0.56
N GLU A 27 22.66 18.37 -0.14
CA GLU A 27 23.83 19.09 0.35
C GLU A 27 23.45 20.54 0.72
N GLY A 28 23.66 20.91 1.99
CA GLY A 28 23.38 22.26 2.49
C GLY A 28 21.89 22.59 2.71
N PRO A 29 21.60 23.87 3.03
CA PRO A 29 20.24 24.33 3.31
C PRO A 29 19.41 24.51 2.04
N GLY A 30 18.12 24.20 2.11
CA GLY A 30 17.19 24.32 0.98
C GLY A 30 15.81 23.73 1.24
N LYS A 31 14.83 24.12 0.43
CA LYS A 31 13.45 23.63 0.55
C LYS A 31 13.21 22.44 -0.38
N LEU A 32 12.86 21.29 0.19
CA LEU A 32 12.43 20.11 -0.54
C LEU A 32 10.91 20.16 -0.77
N LYS A 33 10.51 20.02 -2.03
CA LYS A 33 9.11 19.97 -2.45
C LYS A 33 8.84 18.71 -3.25
N MET A 34 7.60 18.22 -3.16
CA MET A 34 7.02 17.26 -4.10
C MET A 34 6.09 18.02 -5.04
N VAL A 35 6.24 17.81 -6.34
CA VAL A 35 5.47 18.52 -7.37
C VAL A 35 4.79 17.49 -8.26
N PHE A 36 3.47 17.62 -8.44
CA PHE A 36 2.70 16.85 -9.40
C PHE A 36 2.23 17.77 -10.53
N VAL A 37 2.61 17.44 -11.77
CA VAL A 37 2.23 18.19 -12.97
C VAL A 37 1.30 17.29 -13.79
N PRO A 38 0.00 17.59 -13.86
CA PRO A 38 -0.93 16.82 -14.68
C PRO A 38 -0.71 17.12 -16.17
N ASP A 39 -0.92 16.13 -17.04
CA ASP A 39 -0.81 16.31 -18.50
C ASP A 39 -1.92 17.18 -19.12
N GLY A 40 -2.97 17.50 -18.34
CA GLY A 40 -4.14 18.25 -18.78
C GLY A 40 -4.14 19.72 -18.36
N PRO A 41 -5.30 20.41 -18.44
CA PRO A 41 -5.40 21.84 -18.09
C PRO A 41 -5.38 22.10 -16.57
N ASN A 42 -5.31 21.04 -15.77
CA ASN A 42 -5.32 21.15 -14.31
C ASN A 42 -4.04 21.83 -13.81
N GLU A 43 -4.17 22.62 -12.75
CA GLU A 43 -3.02 23.28 -12.15
C GLU A 43 -2.06 22.27 -11.52
N LYS A 44 -0.75 22.57 -11.62
CA LYS A 44 0.27 21.83 -10.87
C LYS A 44 -0.02 21.90 -9.37
N THR A 45 0.26 20.80 -8.67
CA THR A 45 0.16 20.77 -7.21
C THR A 45 1.56 20.67 -6.60
N GLU A 46 1.84 21.49 -5.58
CA GLU A 46 3.10 21.46 -4.84
C GLU A 46 2.84 21.17 -3.36
N TRP A 47 3.65 20.29 -2.78
CA TRP A 47 3.68 20.03 -1.34
C TRP A 47 5.09 20.29 -0.82
N GLU A 48 5.22 21.10 0.23
CA GLU A 48 6.47 21.21 0.97
C GLU A 48 6.68 19.94 1.80
N VAL A 49 7.80 19.26 1.59
CA VAL A 49 8.17 18.06 2.34
C VAL A 49 8.96 18.45 3.58
N TYR A 50 10.00 19.27 3.39
CA TYR A 50 10.87 19.73 4.47
C TYR A 50 11.70 20.94 4.05
N ASN A 51 12.12 21.75 5.01
CA ASN A 51 13.09 22.82 4.81
C ASN A 51 14.39 22.47 5.53
N PHE A 52 15.42 22.08 4.78
CA PHE A 52 16.76 21.81 5.30
C PHE A 52 17.43 23.12 5.72
N THR A 53 17.88 23.19 6.97
CA THR A 53 18.57 24.38 7.53
C THR A 53 20.03 24.11 7.89
N GLY A 54 20.46 22.84 7.88
CA GLY A 54 21.80 22.40 8.29
C GLY A 54 22.70 22.00 7.12
N ALA A 55 23.66 21.13 7.40
CA ALA A 55 24.68 20.69 6.44
C ALA A 55 24.13 19.85 5.27
N GLY A 56 22.88 19.35 5.37
CA GLY A 56 22.27 18.50 4.36
C GLY A 56 21.41 17.38 4.97
N GLY A 57 21.19 16.33 4.19
CA GLY A 57 20.44 15.14 4.61
C GLY A 57 20.22 14.17 3.46
N ILE A 58 19.14 13.40 3.54
CA ILE A 58 18.70 12.48 2.49
C ILE A 58 17.21 12.66 2.24
N ALA A 59 16.79 12.42 1.01
CA ALA A 59 15.40 12.45 0.60
C ALA A 59 15.05 11.19 -0.19
N LEU A 60 13.81 10.74 -0.08
CA LEU A 60 13.29 9.61 -0.83
C LEU A 60 11.85 9.92 -1.26
N SER A 61 11.52 9.57 -2.51
CA SER A 61 10.16 9.58 -3.03
C SER A 61 9.84 8.21 -3.62
N MET A 62 8.61 7.75 -3.38
CA MET A 62 8.11 6.47 -3.88
C MET A 62 6.66 6.60 -4.32
N TYR A 63 6.19 5.64 -5.12
CA TYR A 63 4.83 5.63 -5.64
C TYR A 63 4.32 4.20 -5.77
N ASN A 64 2.99 4.09 -5.84
CA ASN A 64 2.30 2.90 -6.30
C ASN A 64 1.14 3.30 -7.21
N THR A 65 0.45 2.32 -7.78
CA THR A 65 -0.67 2.56 -8.70
C THR A 65 -1.90 1.77 -8.29
N ASP A 66 -3.07 2.36 -8.46
CA ASP A 66 -4.35 1.70 -8.15
C ASP A 66 -4.50 0.37 -8.90
N GLU A 67 -4.06 0.31 -10.16
CA GLU A 67 -4.12 -0.90 -10.99
C GLU A 67 -3.27 -2.04 -10.41
N SER A 68 -2.03 -1.73 -10.01
CA SER A 68 -1.15 -2.71 -9.38
C SER A 68 -1.68 -3.19 -8.02
N ILE A 69 -2.27 -2.28 -7.23
CA ILE A 69 -2.88 -2.62 -5.94
C ILE A 69 -4.12 -3.50 -6.13
N ARG A 70 -5.00 -3.20 -7.10
CA ARG A 70 -6.17 -4.04 -7.42
C ARG A 70 -5.75 -5.43 -7.86
N ALA A 71 -4.79 -5.53 -8.78
CA ALA A 71 -4.29 -6.82 -9.25
C ALA A 71 -3.71 -7.65 -8.09
N PHE A 72 -3.01 -7.00 -7.16
CA PHE A 72 -2.50 -7.66 -5.96
C PHE A 72 -3.61 -8.11 -5.00
N ALA A 73 -4.65 -7.31 -4.80
CA ALA A 73 -5.82 -7.68 -4.00
C ALA A 73 -6.54 -8.91 -4.58
N GLU A 74 -6.82 -8.90 -5.88
CA GLU A 74 -7.45 -10.02 -6.60
C GLU A 74 -6.64 -11.32 -6.47
N ALA A 75 -5.32 -11.25 -6.71
CA ALA A 75 -4.44 -12.41 -6.60
C ALA A 75 -4.40 -12.97 -5.17
N SER A 76 -4.39 -12.08 -4.17
CA SER A 76 -4.39 -12.46 -2.75
C SER A 76 -5.69 -13.16 -2.34
N MET A 77 -6.84 -12.62 -2.73
CA MET A 77 -8.15 -13.20 -2.43
C MET A 77 -8.35 -14.53 -3.14
N ASN A 78 -7.97 -14.64 -4.41
CA ASN A 78 -8.03 -15.89 -5.14
C ASN A 78 -7.18 -16.98 -4.46
N THR A 79 -5.95 -16.64 -4.05
CA THR A 79 -5.06 -17.58 -3.36
C THR A 79 -5.64 -18.03 -2.01
N ALA A 80 -6.16 -17.09 -1.21
CA ALA A 80 -6.81 -17.40 0.06
C ALA A 80 -8.05 -18.28 -0.13
N TYR A 81 -8.87 -17.99 -1.15
CA TYR A 81 -10.06 -18.75 -1.48
C TYR A 81 -9.76 -20.19 -1.92
N GLN A 82 -8.72 -20.38 -2.73
CA GLN A 82 -8.26 -21.71 -3.15
C GLN A 82 -7.75 -22.54 -1.96
N LYS A 83 -7.03 -21.90 -1.04
CA LYS A 83 -6.49 -22.57 0.16
C LYS A 83 -7.51 -22.76 1.27
N LYS A 84 -8.68 -22.10 1.19
CA LYS A 84 -9.66 -22.00 2.28
C LYS A 84 -9.03 -21.42 3.55
N TRP A 85 -8.17 -20.41 3.40
CA TRP A 85 -7.44 -19.77 4.50
C TRP A 85 -7.90 -18.32 4.68
N PRO A 86 -7.87 -17.79 5.92
CA PRO A 86 -8.12 -16.37 6.15
C PRO A 86 -7.04 -15.52 5.48
N LEU A 87 -7.43 -14.32 5.04
CA LEU A 87 -6.55 -13.32 4.45
C LEU A 87 -6.43 -12.12 5.38
N TYR A 88 -5.21 -11.59 5.51
CA TYR A 88 -4.87 -10.40 6.28
C TYR A 88 -4.01 -9.48 5.41
N LEU A 89 -4.33 -8.19 5.37
CA LEU A 89 -3.45 -7.15 4.83
C LEU A 89 -2.85 -6.36 6.00
N SER A 90 -1.54 -6.15 5.98
CA SER A 90 -0.83 -5.30 6.93
C SER A 90 -0.41 -4.00 6.27
N THR A 91 -0.77 -2.86 6.87
CA THR A 91 -0.35 -1.52 6.44
C THR A 91 -0.01 -0.64 7.65
N LYS A 92 0.50 0.56 7.40
CA LYS A 92 0.73 1.62 8.40
C LYS A 92 -0.14 2.84 8.12
N ASN A 93 -1.41 2.62 7.75
CA ASN A 93 -2.37 3.68 7.40
C ASN A 93 -2.67 4.69 8.52
N THR A 94 -2.34 4.40 9.78
CA THR A 94 -2.43 5.39 10.87
C THR A 94 -1.41 6.52 10.71
N ILE A 95 -0.27 6.24 10.07
CA ILE A 95 0.79 7.21 9.77
C ILE A 95 0.69 7.65 8.31
N LEU A 96 0.67 6.70 7.38
CA LEU A 96 0.56 6.96 5.95
C LEU A 96 -0.91 7.00 5.51
N LYS A 97 -1.65 7.98 6.05
CA LYS A 97 -3.11 8.05 5.90
C LYS A 97 -3.62 7.99 4.46
N LYS A 98 -2.94 8.65 3.53
CA LYS A 98 -3.32 8.66 2.11
C LYS A 98 -2.75 7.44 1.36
N TYR A 99 -1.46 7.17 1.51
CA TYR A 99 -0.76 6.13 0.74
C TYR A 99 -1.25 4.72 1.12
N ASP A 100 -1.13 4.36 2.39
CA ASP A 100 -1.55 3.05 2.90
C ASP A 100 -3.07 2.96 3.09
N GLY A 101 -3.73 4.11 3.26
CA GLY A 101 -5.19 4.20 3.17
C GLY A 101 -5.69 3.70 1.82
N ARG A 102 -5.02 4.06 0.72
CA ARG A 102 -5.42 3.62 -0.63
C ARG A 102 -5.33 2.10 -0.80
N PHE A 103 -4.30 1.46 -0.24
CA PHE A 103 -4.22 -0.01 -0.20
C PHE A 103 -5.39 -0.62 0.55
N LYS A 104 -5.69 -0.10 1.75
CA LYS A 104 -6.80 -0.58 2.57
C LYS A 104 -8.13 -0.47 1.81
N ASP A 105 -8.39 0.70 1.24
CA ASP A 105 -9.66 1.00 0.57
C ASP A 105 -9.83 0.14 -0.68
N ILE A 106 -8.79 0.00 -1.52
CA ILE A 106 -8.85 -0.86 -2.72
C ILE A 106 -9.09 -2.33 -2.35
N PHE A 107 -8.41 -2.85 -1.32
CA PHE A 107 -8.65 -4.22 -0.86
C PHE A 107 -10.09 -4.41 -0.39
N GLN A 108 -10.65 -3.44 0.35
CA GLN A 108 -12.05 -3.48 0.76
C GLN A 108 -13.00 -3.46 -0.44
N GLU A 109 -12.79 -2.54 -1.39
CA GLU A 109 -13.60 -2.41 -2.60
C GLU A 109 -13.63 -3.74 -3.39
N VAL A 110 -12.47 -4.37 -3.60
CA VAL A 110 -12.35 -5.65 -4.32
C VAL A 110 -13.06 -6.78 -3.56
N TYR A 111 -12.90 -6.81 -2.23
CA TYR A 111 -13.54 -7.83 -1.40
C TYR A 111 -15.06 -7.74 -1.49
N GLU A 112 -15.62 -6.54 -1.28
CA GLU A 112 -17.05 -6.29 -1.31
C GLU A 112 -17.66 -6.57 -2.68
N ALA A 113 -16.99 -6.17 -3.76
CA ALA A 113 -17.50 -6.31 -5.11
C ALA A 113 -17.51 -7.76 -5.62
N HIS A 114 -16.51 -8.57 -5.27
CA HIS A 114 -16.25 -9.84 -5.98
C HIS A 114 -16.10 -11.08 -5.09
N TRP A 115 -15.74 -10.91 -3.82
CA TRP A 115 -15.26 -12.03 -3.00
C TRP A 115 -16.06 -12.30 -1.74
N ARG A 116 -16.76 -11.31 -1.19
CA ARG A 116 -17.50 -11.43 0.07
C ARG A 116 -18.41 -12.67 0.12
N SER A 117 -19.32 -12.81 -0.84
CA SER A 117 -20.26 -13.94 -0.88
C SER A 117 -19.55 -15.30 -1.02
N ARG A 118 -18.44 -15.35 -1.78
CA ARG A 118 -17.64 -16.57 -1.96
C ARG A 118 -16.91 -16.96 -0.68
N PHE A 119 -16.34 -15.98 0.01
CA PHE A 119 -15.62 -16.18 1.27
C PHE A 119 -16.58 -16.62 2.38
N GLU A 120 -17.72 -15.94 2.52
CA GLU A 120 -18.78 -16.31 3.48
C GLU A 120 -19.29 -17.73 3.24
N ALA A 121 -19.62 -18.08 1.98
CA ALA A 121 -20.08 -19.44 1.64
C ALA A 121 -19.02 -20.52 1.88
N ALA A 122 -17.73 -20.17 1.82
CA ALA A 122 -16.63 -21.09 2.07
C ALA A 122 -16.21 -21.15 3.55
N GLY A 123 -16.87 -20.40 4.44
CA GLY A 123 -16.48 -20.28 5.85
C GLY A 123 -15.11 -19.62 6.05
N ILE A 124 -14.65 -18.84 5.07
CA ILE A 124 -13.39 -18.10 5.14
C ILE A 124 -13.69 -16.73 5.73
N CYS A 125 -13.33 -16.51 6.99
CA CYS A 125 -13.43 -15.18 7.57
C CYS A 125 -12.36 -14.28 6.96
N GLU A 126 -12.75 -13.05 6.63
CA GLU A 126 -11.79 -11.98 6.45
C GLU A 126 -11.14 -11.67 7.79
N GLY A 127 -9.82 -11.81 7.83
CA GLY A 127 -9.03 -11.46 8.99
C GLY A 127 -8.76 -9.96 9.01
N GLY A 128 -9.64 -9.18 9.65
CA GLY A 128 -9.28 -7.84 10.11
C GLY A 128 -9.70 -6.64 9.26
N TYR A 129 -10.77 -6.73 8.47
CA TYR A 129 -11.48 -5.53 8.03
C TYR A 129 -12.84 -5.45 8.76
N GLY A 130 -12.99 -4.46 9.64
CA GLY A 130 -14.27 -4.16 10.29
C GLY A 130 -14.38 -4.45 11.80
N ARG A 131 -13.30 -4.76 12.51
CA ARG A 131 -13.25 -4.65 13.99
C ARG A 131 -12.04 -3.86 14.45
N ALA A 132 -12.21 -2.54 14.44
CA ALA A 132 -11.57 -1.61 15.38
C ALA A 132 -12.68 -0.71 15.92
#